data_AF-A0A4U0WF65-F1
#
_entry.id   AF-A0A4U0WF65-F1
#
_cell.length_a   1.000
_cell.length_b   1.000
_cell.length_c   1.000
_cell.angle_alpha   90.00
_cell.angle_beta   90.00
_cell.angle_gamma   90.00
#
_symmetry.space_group_name_H-M   'P 1'
#
loop_
_entity.id
_entity.type
_entity.pdbx_description
1 polymer ?
#
loop_
_entity_poly.entity_id
_entity_poly.type
_entity_poly.pdbx_seq_one_letter_code
_entity_poly.pdbx_strand_id
1 'polypeptide(L)'
;MGDGDGSEEEDGSSATDLSDEEDDENEEEDNQDDGTQEDDRAELRRIMAEEQKTVAATISQAAKADAEKGRAVKTQRTTFDSLLNTRIRLQKALIATNTFPVVNEEPTERSSSNTAEETIRAAQTAAFTLWSSLTSLRESLTPTPTGQKRKRPSFTLSTPTSSLWTHMQSQEAASLPHRNTVLEKWSAKARGATTLPLARRLNNTATSQTIVDVLAEQLSNPTRLIARTRTPRSCAPLQASRRLPESADIYDDADFYGLLLKELLEQRAADSVVAAAVNIDVAAGLQMRREAKTRKNVDTKASKGRKLQYTVHEKLQNFMAPQERGSWGERQVDELFGALLGRRMGLGEDAEMEDGDGDAEEEDVVEAGLKLFRN
;
A
#
# COMPACT_ATOMS: atom_id res chain seq x y z
N MET A 1 -16.31 49.03 6.05
CA MET A 1 -16.69 48.19 4.89
C MET A 1 -16.64 46.76 5.39
N GLY A 2 -17.73 46.03 5.61
CA GLY A 2 -19.00 46.00 4.88
C GLY A 2 -19.06 44.64 4.16
N ASP A 3 -20.11 43.87 4.48
CA ASP A 3 -20.55 42.59 3.88
C ASP A 3 -19.83 41.33 4.41
N GLY A 4 -20.43 40.39 5.15
CA GLY A 4 -21.84 40.14 5.44
C GLY A 4 -22.51 39.35 4.31
N ASP A 5 -22.42 38.01 4.33
CA ASP A 5 -23.53 37.16 3.91
C ASP A 5 -23.36 35.72 4.43
N GLY A 6 -24.44 35.16 4.96
CA GLY A 6 -24.53 33.80 5.47
C GLY A 6 -24.97 32.85 4.36
N SER A 7 -24.42 31.63 4.35
CA SER A 7 -24.95 30.54 3.55
C SER A 7 -25.48 29.46 4.48
N GLU A 8 -26.71 29.68 4.93
CA GLU A 8 -27.61 28.61 5.35
C GLU A 8 -28.13 27.86 4.11
N GLU A 9 -28.45 26.58 4.33
CA GLU A 9 -29.34 25.72 3.55
C GLU A 9 -28.78 24.94 2.34
N GLU A 10 -28.82 23.61 2.48
CA GLU A 10 -29.66 22.77 1.61
C GLU A 10 -30.01 21.48 2.38
N ASP A 11 -31.07 21.58 3.20
CA ASP A 11 -31.79 20.42 3.72
C ASP A 11 -32.71 19.92 2.59
N GLY A 12 -32.25 18.88 1.90
CA GLY A 12 -33.02 18.19 0.87
C GLY A 12 -34.19 17.41 1.47
N SER A 13 -35.24 18.12 1.90
CA SER A 13 -36.54 17.53 2.19
C SER A 13 -37.16 17.07 0.88
N SER A 14 -37.09 15.76 0.63
CA SER A 14 -37.84 15.11 -0.44
C SER A 14 -39.32 15.16 -0.06
N ALA A 15 -40.01 16.18 -0.52
CA ALA A 15 -41.46 16.27 -0.53
C ALA A 15 -42.02 15.05 -1.29
N THR A 16 -42.52 14.07 -0.56
CA THR A 16 -43.49 13.11 -1.11
C THR A 16 -44.83 13.83 -1.15
N ASP A 17 -45.06 14.49 -2.28
CA ASP A 17 -46.33 15.00 -2.74
C ASP A 17 -47.32 13.83 -2.89
N LEU A 18 -48.21 13.69 -1.91
CA LEU A 18 -49.41 12.89 -2.03
C LEU A 18 -50.57 13.88 -2.19
N SER A 19 -50.77 14.32 -3.43
CA SER A 19 -51.96 15.04 -3.85
C SER A 19 -53.14 14.08 -3.78
N ASP A 20 -53.90 14.16 -2.70
CA ASP A 20 -55.20 13.52 -2.56
C ASP A 20 -56.24 14.48 -3.17
N GLU A 21 -56.52 14.29 -4.47
CA GLU A 21 -57.66 14.92 -5.13
C GLU A 21 -58.93 14.18 -4.69
N GLU A 22 -59.57 14.64 -3.60
CA GLU A 22 -60.96 14.27 -3.34
C GLU A 22 -61.87 15.13 -4.24
N ASP A 23 -62.37 14.47 -5.29
CA ASP A 23 -63.43 14.94 -6.17
C ASP A 23 -64.77 14.76 -5.45
N ASP A 24 -65.33 15.87 -4.97
CA ASP A 24 -66.58 15.93 -4.19
C ASP A 24 -67.76 16.15 -5.15
N GLU A 25 -68.18 15.09 -5.85
CA GLU A 25 -69.44 15.08 -6.59
C GLU A 25 -70.62 14.82 -5.64
N ASN A 26 -71.35 15.90 -5.36
CA ASN A 26 -72.65 15.90 -4.71
C ASN A 26 -73.66 15.05 -5.50
N GLU A 27 -74.14 13.96 -4.91
CA GLU A 27 -75.45 13.41 -5.22
C GLU A 27 -76.28 13.30 -3.92
N GLU A 28 -77.26 14.20 -3.81
CA GLU A 28 -78.34 14.06 -2.85
C GLU A 28 -79.27 12.92 -3.30
N GLU A 29 -79.41 11.88 -2.49
CA GLU A 29 -80.67 11.15 -2.41
C GLU A 29 -81.06 10.89 -0.95
N ASP A 30 -82.17 11.51 -0.61
CA ASP A 30 -83.00 11.37 0.58
C ASP A 30 -83.42 9.90 0.77
N ASN A 31 -83.11 9.28 1.91
CA ASN A 31 -84.03 8.34 2.54
C ASN A 31 -83.69 8.01 4.00
N GLN A 32 -84.76 7.84 4.75
CA GLN A 32 -84.88 7.77 6.20
C GLN A 32 -84.27 6.52 6.85
N ASP A 33 -83.94 6.69 8.13
CA ASP A 33 -83.89 5.67 9.18
C ASP A 33 -82.61 4.81 9.30
N ASP A 34 -81.67 5.23 10.17
CA ASP A 34 -81.12 4.43 11.29
C ASP A 34 -80.00 5.23 11.98
N GLY A 35 -80.27 5.79 13.16
CA GLY A 35 -79.36 6.65 13.94
C GLY A 35 -78.19 5.93 14.61
N THR A 36 -77.64 4.89 13.96
CA THR A 36 -76.57 4.04 14.53
C THR A 36 -75.36 3.83 13.59
N GLN A 37 -75.41 4.22 12.31
CA GLN A 37 -74.32 3.95 11.35
C GLN A 37 -73.32 5.11 11.12
N GLU A 38 -73.66 6.33 11.53
CA GLU A 38 -72.80 7.50 11.35
C GLU A 38 -71.60 7.50 12.33
N ASP A 39 -71.84 6.98 13.54
CA ASP A 39 -70.81 6.78 14.57
C ASP A 39 -69.81 5.69 14.14
N ASP A 40 -70.30 4.59 13.54
CA ASP A 40 -69.45 3.51 13.03
C ASP A 40 -68.54 3.98 11.89
N ARG A 41 -69.03 4.85 10.99
CA ARG A 41 -68.23 5.42 9.89
C ARG A 41 -67.19 6.43 10.39
N ALA A 42 -67.51 7.18 11.43
CA ALA A 42 -66.57 8.09 12.09
C ALA A 42 -65.49 7.32 12.87
N GLU A 43 -65.86 6.25 13.56
CA GLU A 43 -64.95 5.32 14.26
C GLU A 43 -63.99 4.65 13.27
N LEU A 44 -64.48 4.17 12.13
CA LEU A 44 -63.68 3.58 11.05
C LEU A 44 -62.66 4.58 10.45
N ARG A 45 -63.07 5.82 10.18
CA ARG A 45 -62.15 6.88 9.70
C ARG A 45 -61.07 7.20 10.73
N ARG A 46 -61.42 7.21 12.02
CA ARG A 46 -60.47 7.42 13.12
C ARG A 46 -59.45 6.29 13.23
N ILE A 47 -59.89 5.04 13.13
CA ILE A 47 -59.02 3.86 13.15
C ILE A 47 -58.05 3.91 11.95
N MET A 48 -58.54 4.22 10.75
CA MET A 48 -57.69 4.35 9.56
C MET A 48 -56.65 5.48 9.70
N ALA A 49 -57.03 6.64 10.24
CA ALA A 49 -56.11 7.75 10.47
C ALA A 49 -55.03 7.41 11.54
N GLU A 50 -55.42 6.68 12.59
CA GLU A 50 -54.48 6.18 13.60
C GLU A 50 -53.52 5.13 13.01
N GLU A 51 -54.02 4.19 12.20
CA GLU A 51 -53.19 3.21 11.49
C GLU A 51 -52.22 3.90 10.53
N GLN A 52 -52.68 4.85 9.72
CA GLN A 52 -51.84 5.60 8.78
C GLN A 52 -50.75 6.41 9.49
N LYS A 53 -51.07 6.98 10.66
CA LYS A 53 -50.09 7.64 11.54
C LYS A 53 -49.06 6.65 12.11
N THR A 54 -49.47 5.45 12.51
CA THR A 54 -48.53 4.42 12.99
C THR A 54 -47.62 3.90 11.88
N VAL A 55 -48.15 3.73 10.66
CA VAL A 55 -47.37 3.34 9.48
C VAL A 55 -46.36 4.43 9.13
N ALA A 56 -46.78 5.70 9.06
CA ALA A 56 -45.88 6.83 8.81
C ALA A 56 -44.79 6.96 9.89
N ALA A 57 -45.13 6.78 11.17
CA ALA A 57 -44.17 6.78 12.27
C ALA A 57 -43.16 5.63 12.14
N THR A 58 -43.61 4.44 11.72
CA THR A 58 -42.74 3.27 11.50
C THR A 58 -41.78 3.50 10.34
N ILE A 59 -42.26 4.07 9.23
CA ILE A 59 -41.42 4.43 8.07
C ILE A 59 -40.39 5.49 8.46
N SER A 60 -40.79 6.53 9.19
CA SER A 60 -39.89 7.58 9.69
C SER A 60 -38.82 7.01 10.63
N GLN A 61 -39.21 6.12 11.55
CA GLN A 61 -38.28 5.43 12.45
C GLN A 61 -37.31 4.52 11.69
N ALA A 62 -37.78 3.82 10.65
CA ALA A 62 -36.93 3.01 9.78
C ALA A 62 -35.90 3.88 9.01
N ALA A 63 -36.34 5.00 8.44
CA ALA A 63 -35.46 5.96 7.77
C ALA A 63 -34.39 6.53 8.72
N LYS A 64 -34.77 6.88 9.95
CA LYS A 64 -33.83 7.33 10.99
C LYS A 64 -32.82 6.24 11.35
N ALA A 65 -33.28 4.99 11.53
CA ALA A 65 -32.41 3.86 11.82
C ALA A 65 -31.43 3.59 10.67
N ASP A 66 -31.85 3.75 9.42
CA ASP A 66 -30.98 3.59 8.26
C ASP A 66 -29.98 4.74 8.11
N ALA A 67 -30.37 5.98 8.42
CA ALA A 67 -29.45 7.10 8.50
C ALA A 67 -28.39 6.89 9.60
N GLU A 68 -28.78 6.36 10.77
CA GLU A 68 -27.86 5.99 11.85
C GLU A 68 -26.90 4.88 11.44
N LYS A 69 -27.39 3.83 10.76
CA LYS A 69 -26.53 2.79 10.17
C LYS A 69 -25.54 3.39 9.17
N GLY A 70 -25.99 4.28 8.30
CA GLY A 70 -25.13 4.97 7.32
C GLY A 70 -24.02 5.77 8.00
N ARG A 71 -24.35 6.55 9.05
CA ARG A 71 -23.35 7.27 9.87
C ARG A 71 -22.36 6.31 10.52
N ALA A 72 -22.85 5.22 11.12
CA ALA A 72 -22.00 4.22 11.76
C ALA A 72 -21.02 3.57 10.75
N VAL A 73 -21.48 3.25 9.54
CA VAL A 73 -20.64 2.70 8.48
C VAL A 73 -19.56 3.70 8.05
N LYS A 74 -19.90 4.99 7.89
CA LYS A 74 -18.92 6.04 7.59
C LYS A 74 -17.83 6.11 8.67
N THR A 75 -18.22 6.15 9.95
CA THR A 75 -17.28 6.16 11.08
C THR A 75 -16.40 4.90 11.12
N GLN A 76 -16.98 3.72 10.85
CA GLN A 76 -16.22 2.46 10.78
C GLN A 76 -15.15 2.50 9.68
N ARG A 77 -15.51 3.00 8.49
CA ARG A 77 -14.57 3.13 7.37
C ARG A 77 -13.44 4.11 7.69
N THR A 78 -13.76 5.30 8.19
CA THR A 78 -12.75 6.29 8.63
C THR A 78 -11.81 5.72 9.70
N THR A 79 -12.35 4.94 10.64
CA THR A 79 -11.55 4.28 11.69
C THR A 79 -10.62 3.23 11.07
N PHE A 80 -11.13 2.38 10.17
CA PHE A 80 -10.34 1.38 9.47
C PHE A 80 -9.19 2.03 8.67
N ASP A 81 -9.47 3.11 7.93
CA ASP A 81 -8.47 3.83 7.14
C ASP A 81 -7.37 4.42 8.02
N SER A 82 -7.73 4.94 9.19
CA SER A 82 -6.79 5.47 10.17
C SER A 82 -5.88 4.38 10.74
N LEU A 83 -6.43 3.20 11.03
CA LEU A 83 -5.67 2.02 11.49
C LEU A 83 -4.76 1.48 10.38
N LEU A 84 -5.25 1.41 9.15
CA LEU A 84 -4.49 0.98 7.98
C LEU A 84 -3.29 1.92 7.72
N ASN A 85 -3.50 3.22 7.79
CA ASN A 85 -2.45 4.23 7.65
C ASN A 85 -1.40 4.10 8.77
N THR A 86 -1.85 3.92 10.01
CA THR A 86 -0.98 3.66 11.17
C THR A 86 -0.12 2.42 10.93
N ARG A 87 -0.74 1.30 10.51
CA ARG A 87 -0.02 0.06 10.18
C ARG A 87 1.02 0.28 9.08
N ILE A 88 0.68 1.02 8.02
CA ILE A 88 1.60 1.32 6.91
C ILE A 88 2.81 2.13 7.40
N ARG A 89 2.59 3.13 8.27
CA ARG A 89 3.67 3.95 8.84
C ARG A 89 4.62 3.15 9.74
N LEU A 90 4.07 2.21 10.52
CA LEU A 90 4.85 1.31 11.38
C LEU A 90 5.83 0.40 10.60
N GLN A 91 5.65 0.24 9.28
CA GLN A 91 6.56 -0.56 8.46
C GLN A 91 8.01 -0.08 8.53
N LYS A 92 8.23 1.24 8.60
CA LYS A 92 9.58 1.82 8.69
C LYS A 92 10.25 1.47 10.02
N ALA A 93 9.49 1.45 11.11
CA ALA A 93 9.99 1.04 12.41
C ALA A 93 10.41 -0.44 12.40
N LEU A 94 9.60 -1.31 11.78
CA LEU A 94 9.96 -2.72 11.60
C LEU A 94 11.26 -2.89 10.81
N ILE A 95 11.41 -2.17 9.69
CA ILE A 95 12.64 -2.20 8.88
C ILE A 95 13.85 -1.78 9.71
N ALA A 96 13.71 -0.71 10.51
CA ALA A 96 14.78 -0.23 11.38
C ALA A 96 15.12 -1.23 12.50
N THR A 97 14.13 -1.85 13.14
CA THR A 97 14.37 -2.89 14.16
C THR A 97 15.09 -4.09 13.59
N ASN A 98 14.72 -4.51 12.37
CA ASN A 98 15.39 -5.61 11.71
C ASN A 98 16.88 -5.33 11.48
N THR A 99 17.38 -4.09 11.41
CA THR A 99 18.83 -3.86 11.18
C THR A 99 19.71 -4.09 12.41
N PHE A 100 19.14 -4.12 13.63
CA PHE A 100 19.90 -4.21 14.88
C PHE A 100 20.86 -5.40 14.97
N PRO A 101 20.49 -6.64 14.59
CA PRO A 101 21.40 -7.78 14.68
C PRO A 101 22.68 -7.57 13.84
N VAL A 102 22.54 -7.00 12.65
CA VAL A 102 23.66 -6.77 11.73
C VAL A 102 24.56 -5.65 12.21
N VAL A 103 23.98 -4.57 12.73
CA VAL A 103 24.75 -3.42 13.24
C VAL A 103 25.56 -3.81 14.47
N ASN A 104 25.04 -4.73 15.31
CA ASN A 104 25.75 -5.22 16.49
C ASN A 104 26.96 -6.12 16.17
N GLU A 105 26.99 -6.77 15.00
CA GLU A 105 28.11 -7.61 14.56
C GLU A 105 29.28 -6.79 13.99
N GLU A 106 29.00 -5.60 13.44
CA GLU A 106 30.03 -4.68 12.96
C GLU A 106 30.78 -4.09 14.17
N PRO A 107 32.12 -4.19 14.23
CA PRO A 107 32.92 -3.50 15.24
C PRO A 107 32.88 -2.00 14.95
N THR A 108 31.78 -1.36 15.33
CA THR A 108 31.70 0.09 15.33
C THR A 108 32.55 0.57 16.48
N GLU A 109 33.57 1.39 16.18
CA GLU A 109 34.22 2.23 17.17
C GLU A 109 33.10 2.96 17.91
N ARG A 110 32.81 2.55 19.15
CA ARG A 110 31.84 3.25 20.00
C ARG A 110 32.42 4.63 20.23
N SER A 111 32.08 5.57 19.35
CA SER A 111 32.38 6.96 19.57
C SER A 111 31.60 7.33 20.82
N SER A 112 32.30 7.44 21.95
CA SER A 112 31.78 7.95 23.21
C SER A 112 31.56 9.47 23.07
N SER A 113 30.74 9.86 22.10
CA SER A 113 30.29 11.22 21.92
C SER A 113 28.98 11.37 22.69
N ASN A 114 28.85 12.47 23.44
CA ASN A 114 27.63 12.79 24.17
C ASN A 114 26.39 12.80 23.23
N THR A 115 26.59 13.13 21.96
CA THR A 115 25.56 13.08 20.91
C THR A 115 25.02 11.67 20.65
N ALA A 116 25.86 10.63 20.72
CA ALA A 116 25.40 9.24 20.57
C ALA A 116 24.52 8.82 21.75
N GLU A 117 24.86 9.20 22.97
CA GLU A 117 24.03 8.90 24.15
C GLU A 117 22.68 9.65 24.12
N GLU A 118 22.70 10.92 23.71
CA GLU A 118 21.48 11.72 23.56
C GLU A 118 20.53 11.14 22.50
N THR A 119 21.06 10.72 21.35
CA THR A 119 20.25 10.08 20.29
C THR A 119 19.66 8.74 20.75
N ILE A 120 20.41 7.94 21.51
CA ILE A 120 19.91 6.70 22.11
C ILE A 120 18.77 7.00 23.11
N ARG A 121 18.93 7.99 24.00
CA ARG A 121 17.86 8.37 24.95
C ARG A 121 16.62 8.91 24.24
N ALA A 122 16.79 9.69 23.19
CA ALA A 122 15.69 10.17 22.36
C ALA A 122 14.94 9.00 21.69
N ALA A 123 15.67 8.04 21.13
CA ALA A 123 15.08 6.83 20.54
C ALA A 123 14.33 5.97 21.56
N GLN A 124 14.89 5.77 22.76
CA GLN A 124 14.23 5.07 23.87
C GLN A 124 12.94 5.76 24.28
N THR A 125 12.95 7.09 24.40
CA THR A 125 11.76 7.88 24.74
C THR A 125 10.69 7.75 23.65
N ALA A 126 11.07 7.90 22.38
CA ALA A 126 10.15 7.76 21.26
C ALA A 126 9.54 6.35 21.17
N ALA A 127 10.35 5.30 21.38
CA ALA A 127 9.88 3.91 21.40
C ALA A 127 8.89 3.67 22.55
N PHE A 128 9.18 4.18 23.76
CA PHE A 128 8.30 4.08 24.90
C PHE A 128 6.99 4.85 24.71
N THR A 129 7.04 6.05 24.14
CA THR A 129 5.85 6.84 23.79
C THR A 129 4.99 6.09 22.78
N LEU A 130 5.59 5.56 21.70
CA LEU A 130 4.86 4.78 20.69
C LEU A 130 4.19 3.56 21.33
N TRP A 131 4.92 2.80 22.15
CA TRP A 131 4.39 1.66 22.88
C TRP A 131 3.21 2.07 23.77
N SER A 132 3.35 3.15 24.53
CA SER A 132 2.30 3.66 25.42
C SER A 132 1.04 4.10 24.67
N SER A 133 1.21 4.76 23.52
CA SER A 133 0.11 5.16 22.64
C SER A 133 -0.62 3.94 22.05
N LEU A 134 0.11 2.93 21.57
CA LEU A 134 -0.49 1.70 21.04
C LEU A 134 -1.23 0.91 22.12
N THR A 135 -0.64 0.79 23.32
CA THR A 135 -1.27 0.16 24.48
C THR A 135 -2.56 0.89 24.87
N SER A 136 -2.53 2.22 24.93
CA SER A 136 -3.71 3.05 25.24
C SER A 136 -4.82 2.89 24.19
N LEU A 137 -4.46 2.80 22.91
CA LEU A 137 -5.39 2.52 21.82
C LEU A 137 -6.01 1.13 21.94
N ARG A 138 -5.23 0.09 22.23
CA ARG A 138 -5.77 -1.27 22.44
C ARG A 138 -6.75 -1.29 23.60
N GLU A 139 -6.42 -0.59 24.70
CA GLU A 139 -7.32 -0.48 25.84
C GLU A 139 -8.61 0.26 25.49
N SER A 140 -8.56 1.35 24.71
CA SER A 140 -9.77 2.08 24.32
C SER A 140 -10.69 1.26 23.41
N LEU A 141 -10.12 0.37 22.57
CA LEU A 141 -10.87 -0.52 21.68
C LEU A 141 -11.42 -1.77 22.37
N THR A 142 -10.89 -2.13 23.55
CA THR A 142 -11.34 -3.34 24.26
C THR A 142 -12.65 -3.05 24.99
N PRO A 143 -13.75 -3.76 24.68
CA PRO A 143 -15.03 -3.52 25.33
C PRO A 143 -14.92 -3.75 26.85
N THR A 144 -15.31 -2.77 27.64
CA THR A 144 -15.44 -2.90 29.10
C THR A 144 -16.86 -3.33 29.46
N PRO A 145 -17.02 -4.29 30.38
CA PRO A 145 -18.29 -4.46 31.09
C PRO A 145 -18.70 -3.13 31.74
N THR A 146 -19.98 -2.79 31.65
CA THR A 146 -20.54 -1.60 32.27
C THR A 146 -20.28 -1.62 33.79
N GLY A 147 -19.78 -0.50 34.34
CA GLY A 147 -19.64 -0.31 35.80
C GLY A 147 -18.26 -0.59 36.42
N GLN A 148 -17.27 -1.10 35.67
CA GLN A 148 -15.92 -1.31 36.21
C GLN A 148 -14.93 -0.22 35.76
N LYS A 149 -14.37 0.53 36.71
CA LYS A 149 -13.21 1.40 36.47
C LYS A 149 -11.98 0.53 36.24
N ARG A 150 -11.38 0.56 35.04
CA ARG A 150 -10.08 -0.09 34.78
C ARG A 150 -9.00 0.60 35.62
N LYS A 151 -8.30 -0.17 36.46
CA LYS A 151 -6.99 0.24 36.97
C LYS A 151 -6.00 0.10 35.81
N ARG A 152 -5.66 1.21 35.15
CA ARG A 152 -4.63 1.21 34.12
C ARG A 152 -3.27 1.04 34.80
N PRO A 153 -2.47 0.02 34.44
CA PRO A 153 -1.11 -0.06 34.91
C PRO A 153 -0.34 1.17 34.40
N SER A 154 0.31 1.88 35.32
CA SER A 154 1.17 3.02 34.97
C SER A 154 2.57 2.48 34.71
N PHE A 155 3.03 2.63 33.48
CA PHE A 155 4.38 2.29 33.07
C PHE A 155 5.21 3.55 32.89
N THR A 156 6.50 3.44 33.15
CA THR A 156 7.50 4.51 33.03
C THR A 156 8.66 4.04 32.17
N LEU A 157 9.51 4.96 31.71
CA LEU A 157 10.74 4.59 30.99
C LEU A 157 11.68 3.68 31.81
N SER A 158 11.58 3.71 33.14
CA SER A 158 12.36 2.84 34.04
C SER A 158 11.76 1.44 34.19
N THR A 159 10.57 1.18 33.62
CA THR A 159 9.95 -0.14 33.67
C THR A 159 10.77 -1.13 32.83
N PRO A 160 11.12 -2.31 33.37
CA PRO A 160 11.83 -3.33 32.60
C PRO A 160 11.07 -3.76 31.34
N THR A 161 11.78 -3.92 30.21
CA THR A 161 11.19 -4.35 28.94
C THR A 161 10.45 -5.69 29.03
N SER A 162 10.90 -6.60 29.90
CA SER A 162 10.23 -7.88 30.16
C SER A 162 8.82 -7.70 30.74
N SER A 163 8.62 -6.70 31.61
CA SER A 163 7.30 -6.35 32.16
C SER A 163 6.40 -5.75 31.08
N LEU A 164 6.94 -4.87 30.22
CA LEU A 164 6.21 -4.30 29.09
C LEU A 164 5.76 -5.40 28.11
N TRP A 165 6.65 -6.35 27.81
CA TRP A 165 6.36 -7.50 26.95
C TRP A 165 5.29 -8.42 27.55
N THR A 166 5.42 -8.76 28.83
CA THR A 166 4.42 -9.57 29.55
C THR A 166 3.04 -8.90 29.52
N HIS A 167 3.00 -7.58 29.69
CA HIS A 167 1.76 -6.82 29.56
C HIS A 167 1.16 -6.94 28.15
N MET A 168 1.96 -6.78 27.09
CA MET A 168 1.49 -6.94 25.70
C MET A 168 0.91 -8.33 25.43
N GLN A 169 1.55 -9.38 25.94
CA GLN A 169 1.07 -10.77 25.85
C GLN A 169 -0.26 -10.95 26.59
N SER A 170 -0.38 -10.38 27.80
CA SER A 170 -1.62 -10.44 28.58
C SER A 170 -2.79 -9.76 27.87
N GLN A 171 -2.55 -8.61 27.24
CA GLN A 171 -3.55 -7.91 26.44
C GLN A 171 -3.97 -8.72 25.21
N GLU A 172 -3.01 -9.35 24.53
CA GLU A 172 -3.29 -10.20 23.38
C GLU A 172 -4.17 -11.39 23.76
N ALA A 173 -3.79 -12.11 24.83
CA ALA A 173 -4.56 -13.24 25.33
C ALA A 173 -5.98 -12.83 25.76
N ALA A 174 -6.14 -11.70 26.44
CA ALA A 174 -7.45 -11.18 26.85
C ALA A 174 -8.34 -10.77 25.66
N SER A 175 -7.73 -10.30 24.56
CA SER A 175 -8.47 -9.88 23.35
C SER A 175 -8.92 -11.04 22.46
N LEU A 176 -8.26 -12.19 22.56
CA LEU A 176 -8.43 -13.33 21.66
C LEU A 176 -9.88 -13.86 21.61
N PRO A 177 -10.60 -14.06 22.73
CA PRO A 177 -11.99 -14.53 22.68
C PRO A 177 -12.91 -13.56 21.95
N HIS A 178 -12.78 -12.26 22.22
CA HIS A 178 -13.57 -11.23 21.55
C HIS A 178 -13.27 -11.18 20.05
N ARG A 179 -11.98 -11.22 19.67
CA ARG A 179 -11.56 -11.26 18.27
C ARG A 179 -12.16 -12.45 17.53
N ASN A 180 -12.11 -13.65 18.11
CA ASN A 180 -12.66 -14.86 17.49
C ASN A 180 -14.18 -14.74 17.28
N THR A 181 -14.92 -14.25 18.27
CA THR A 181 -16.37 -14.00 18.15
C THR A 181 -16.69 -12.99 17.04
N VAL A 182 -15.93 -11.90 16.96
CA VAL A 182 -16.12 -10.87 15.91
C VAL A 182 -15.79 -11.44 14.52
N LEU A 183 -14.68 -12.17 14.38
CA LEU A 183 -14.28 -12.80 13.13
C LEU A 183 -15.33 -13.80 12.64
N GLU A 184 -15.86 -14.64 13.53
CA GLU A 184 -16.86 -15.63 13.13
C GLU A 184 -18.18 -14.96 12.71
N LYS A 185 -18.62 -13.95 13.47
CA LYS A 185 -19.82 -13.17 13.12
C LYS A 185 -19.71 -12.57 11.72
N TRP A 186 -18.59 -11.93 11.39
CA TRP A 186 -18.42 -11.27 10.09
C TRP A 186 -18.14 -12.26 8.96
N SER A 187 -17.42 -13.35 9.23
CA SER A 187 -17.23 -14.45 8.27
C SER A 187 -18.56 -15.09 7.87
N ALA A 188 -19.43 -15.39 8.84
CA ALA A 188 -20.76 -15.93 8.59
C ALA A 188 -21.62 -14.95 7.76
N LYS A 189 -21.61 -13.66 8.12
CA LYS A 189 -22.35 -12.62 7.38
C LYS A 189 -21.85 -12.44 5.94
N ALA A 190 -20.53 -12.48 5.72
CA ALA A 190 -19.95 -12.38 4.38
C ALA A 190 -20.24 -13.60 3.49
N ARG A 191 -20.23 -14.81 4.08
CA ARG A 191 -20.67 -16.04 3.38
C ARG A 191 -22.12 -15.95 2.94
N GLY A 192 -23.02 -15.46 3.80
CA GLY A 192 -24.44 -15.30 3.47
C GLY A 192 -24.73 -14.23 2.41
N ALA A 193 -23.89 -13.20 2.28
CA ALA A 193 -24.04 -12.15 1.27
C ALA A 193 -23.50 -12.55 -0.12
N THR A 194 -22.69 -13.61 -0.22
CA THR A 194 -22.12 -14.09 -1.48
C THR A 194 -23.03 -15.15 -2.11
N THR A 195 -24.23 -14.77 -2.52
CA THR A 195 -25.15 -15.64 -3.28
C THR A 195 -24.82 -15.61 -4.77
N LEU A 196 -23.61 -16.05 -5.15
CA LEU A 196 -23.40 -16.54 -6.52
C LEU A 196 -24.02 -17.95 -6.59
N PRO A 197 -24.75 -18.31 -7.68
CA PRO A 197 -25.39 -19.60 -7.77
C PRO A 197 -24.32 -20.70 -7.74
N LEU A 198 -24.40 -21.55 -6.72
CA LEU A 198 -23.54 -22.72 -6.50
C LEU A 198 -23.86 -23.82 -7.53
N ALA A 199 -23.78 -23.49 -8.81
CA ALA A 199 -23.88 -24.45 -9.91
C ALA A 199 -22.47 -24.68 -10.45
N ARG A 200 -21.72 -25.61 -9.83
CA ARG A 200 -20.60 -26.43 -10.42
C ARG A 200 -19.55 -26.93 -9.42
N ARG A 201 -19.93 -27.36 -8.21
CA ARG A 201 -19.02 -28.22 -7.42
C ARG A 201 -19.80 -29.40 -6.84
N LEU A 202 -19.60 -30.57 -7.44
CA LEU A 202 -20.28 -31.83 -7.11
C LEU A 202 -19.81 -32.49 -5.80
N ASN A 203 -18.96 -31.81 -5.01
CA ASN A 203 -18.46 -32.29 -3.72
C ASN A 203 -18.82 -31.29 -2.62
N ASN A 204 -20.09 -31.26 -2.23
CA ASN A 204 -20.58 -30.46 -1.10
C ASN A 204 -20.48 -31.25 0.22
N THR A 205 -19.32 -31.85 0.48
CA THR A 205 -18.94 -32.39 1.80
C THR A 205 -17.96 -31.47 2.51
N ALA A 206 -17.88 -30.19 2.09
CA ALA A 206 -17.16 -29.18 2.83
C ALA A 206 -17.87 -28.97 4.17
N THR A 207 -17.43 -29.73 5.16
CA THR A 207 -17.70 -29.53 6.58
C THR A 207 -17.66 -28.04 6.86
N SER A 208 -18.68 -27.58 7.58
CA SER A 208 -18.90 -26.22 8.05
C SER A 208 -17.82 -25.77 9.04
N GLN A 209 -16.55 -25.79 8.64
CA GLN A 209 -15.45 -25.31 9.45
C GLN A 209 -15.61 -23.80 9.59
N THR A 210 -15.51 -23.32 10.84
CA THR A 210 -15.52 -21.90 11.14
C THR A 210 -14.24 -21.25 10.59
N ILE A 211 -14.23 -19.94 10.36
CA ILE A 211 -12.98 -19.30 9.91
C ILE A 211 -11.90 -19.44 11.00
N VAL A 212 -12.32 -19.47 12.26
CA VAL A 212 -11.44 -19.68 13.41
C VAL A 212 -10.81 -21.07 13.38
N ASP A 213 -11.56 -22.12 13.05
CA ASP A 213 -11.02 -23.48 12.93
C ASP A 213 -9.99 -23.58 11.80
N VAL A 214 -10.29 -22.96 10.65
CA VAL A 214 -9.34 -22.92 9.52
C VAL A 214 -8.05 -22.20 9.92
N LEU A 215 -8.15 -21.08 10.64
CA LEU A 215 -6.98 -20.37 11.15
C LEU A 215 -6.19 -21.20 12.17
N ALA A 216 -6.88 -21.89 13.09
CA ALA A 216 -6.25 -22.77 14.07
C ALA A 216 -5.51 -23.94 13.41
N GLU A 217 -6.09 -24.54 12.38
CA GLU A 217 -5.45 -25.59 11.59
C GLU A 217 -4.20 -25.08 10.87
N GLN A 218 -4.25 -23.90 10.24
CA GLN A 218 -3.06 -23.29 9.61
C GLN A 218 -1.97 -22.96 10.63
N LEU A 219 -2.35 -22.52 11.83
CA LEU A 219 -1.43 -22.19 12.91
C LEU A 219 -0.86 -23.44 13.62
N SER A 220 -1.47 -24.61 13.45
CA SER A 220 -0.97 -25.88 14.02
C SER A 220 0.37 -26.33 13.41
N ASN A 221 0.67 -25.92 12.19
CA ASN A 221 1.92 -26.22 11.49
C ASN A 221 2.63 -24.93 11.02
N PRO A 222 3.13 -24.10 11.95
CA PRO A 222 3.60 -22.75 11.64
C PRO A 222 4.99 -22.73 10.99
N THR A 223 5.70 -23.86 10.90
CA THR A 223 7.10 -23.93 10.44
C THR A 223 7.33 -23.20 9.12
N ARG A 224 6.47 -23.46 8.13
CA ARG A 224 6.55 -22.80 6.82
C ARG A 224 6.23 -21.31 6.89
N LEU A 225 5.29 -20.92 7.75
CA LEU A 225 4.89 -19.52 7.92
C LEU A 225 6.01 -18.71 8.58
N ILE A 226 6.61 -19.27 9.63
CA ILE A 226 7.75 -18.69 10.35
C ILE A 226 8.94 -18.53 9.40
N ALA A 227 9.32 -19.58 8.65
CA ALA A 227 10.44 -19.53 7.71
C ALA A 227 10.25 -18.44 6.65
N ARG A 228 9.02 -18.29 6.13
CA ARG A 228 8.68 -17.23 5.17
C ARG A 228 8.85 -15.84 5.77
N THR A 229 8.52 -15.64 7.05
CA THR A 229 8.71 -14.35 7.74
C THR A 229 10.15 -14.10 8.17
N ARG A 230 11.02 -15.11 8.19
CA ARG A 230 12.43 -14.99 8.60
C ARG A 230 13.42 -14.90 7.44
N THR A 231 12.90 -14.95 6.21
CA THR A 231 13.70 -14.81 5.00
C THR A 231 13.92 -13.32 4.70
N PRO A 232 15.16 -12.82 4.64
CA PRO A 232 15.43 -11.42 4.36
C PRO A 232 14.92 -10.97 2.98
N ARG A 233 14.02 -9.98 2.94
CA ARG A 233 13.54 -9.35 1.69
C ARG A 233 13.44 -7.83 1.89
N SER A 234 12.31 -7.22 1.52
CA SER A 234 12.11 -5.77 1.58
C SER A 234 12.03 -5.23 3.01
N CYS A 235 11.69 -6.07 4.00
CA CYS A 235 11.66 -5.64 5.40
C CYS A 235 13.03 -5.72 6.09
N ALA A 236 14.00 -6.35 5.45
CA ALA A 236 15.36 -6.55 5.96
C ALA A 236 16.40 -6.31 4.83
N PRO A 237 16.44 -5.10 4.25
CA PRO A 237 17.23 -4.82 3.05
C PRO A 237 18.74 -4.98 3.27
N LEU A 238 19.23 -4.69 4.48
CA LEU A 238 20.66 -4.83 4.83
C LEU A 238 21.10 -6.30 4.87
N GLN A 239 20.24 -7.19 5.35
CA GLN A 239 20.49 -8.63 5.36
C GLN A 239 20.34 -9.23 3.97
N ALA A 240 19.34 -8.77 3.22
CA ALA A 240 19.13 -9.19 1.84
C ALA A 240 20.34 -8.79 0.95
N SER A 241 20.90 -7.60 1.13
CA SER A 241 22.09 -7.16 0.39
C SER A 241 23.33 -7.99 0.72
N ARG A 242 23.47 -8.41 1.98
CA ARG A 242 24.52 -9.34 2.46
C ARG A 242 24.25 -10.82 2.10
N ARG A 243 23.11 -11.13 1.48
CA ARG A 243 22.67 -12.50 1.14
C ARG A 243 22.67 -13.44 2.34
N LEU A 244 22.29 -12.92 3.51
CA LEU A 244 22.17 -13.74 4.71
C LEU A 244 21.05 -14.78 4.55
N PRO A 245 21.22 -15.99 5.11
CA PRO A 245 20.18 -17.01 5.12
C PRO A 245 19.02 -16.62 6.05
N GLU A 246 18.08 -17.54 6.25
CA GLU A 246 17.00 -17.39 7.24
C GLU A 246 17.58 -17.06 8.62
N SER A 247 17.07 -16.01 9.27
CA SER A 247 17.49 -15.61 10.62
C SER A 247 16.30 -15.49 11.56
N ALA A 248 16.47 -15.99 12.79
CA ALA A 248 15.45 -15.93 13.83
C ALA A 248 15.14 -14.50 14.30
N ASP A 249 16.08 -13.58 14.11
CA ASP A 249 16.01 -12.20 14.60
C ASP A 249 15.32 -11.24 13.61
N ILE A 250 14.84 -11.76 12.48
CA ILE A 250 14.20 -10.97 11.42
C ILE A 250 12.72 -11.31 11.34
N TYR A 251 11.90 -10.27 11.15
CA TYR A 251 10.50 -10.43 10.78
C TYR A 251 10.18 -9.64 9.50
N ASP A 252 9.81 -10.35 8.44
CA ASP A 252 9.50 -9.84 7.11
C ASP A 252 8.05 -10.19 6.73
N ASP A 253 7.19 -9.17 6.80
CA ASP A 253 5.77 -9.27 6.45
C ASP A 253 5.42 -8.56 5.14
N ALA A 254 6.39 -8.44 4.23
CA ALA A 254 6.26 -7.72 2.97
C ALA A 254 5.03 -8.15 2.14
N ASP A 255 4.70 -9.44 2.20
CA ASP A 255 3.54 -9.98 1.52
C ASP A 255 2.23 -9.42 2.07
N PHE A 256 2.10 -9.32 3.39
CA PHE A 256 0.92 -8.78 4.05
C PHE A 256 0.86 -7.26 3.88
N TYR A 257 1.98 -6.57 4.10
CA TYR A 257 2.09 -5.12 3.85
C TYR A 257 1.68 -4.75 2.41
N GLY A 258 2.13 -5.52 1.42
CA GLY A 258 1.79 -5.29 0.02
C GLY A 258 0.31 -5.54 -0.31
N LEU A 259 -0.40 -6.40 0.44
CA LEU A 259 -1.86 -6.53 0.32
C LEU A 259 -2.56 -5.29 0.88
N LEU A 260 -2.16 -4.85 2.08
CA LEU A 260 -2.71 -3.67 2.74
C LEU A 260 -2.49 -2.39 1.92
N LEU A 261 -1.31 -2.24 1.32
CA LEU A 261 -1.00 -1.08 0.47
C LEU A 261 -1.85 -1.08 -0.80
N LYS A 262 -2.07 -2.25 -1.42
CA LYS A 262 -2.95 -2.38 -2.59
C LYS A 262 -4.37 -1.95 -2.24
N GLU A 263 -4.90 -2.44 -1.12
CA GLU A 263 -6.24 -2.09 -0.65
C GLU A 263 -6.39 -0.59 -0.40
N LEU A 264 -5.40 0.04 0.25
CA LEU A 264 -5.39 1.50 0.46
C LEU A 264 -5.42 2.28 -0.87
N LEU A 265 -4.63 1.84 -1.87
CA LEU A 265 -4.57 2.50 -3.17
C LEU A 265 -5.88 2.33 -3.96
N GLU A 266 -6.46 1.13 -3.95
CA GLU A 266 -7.74 0.84 -4.61
C GLU A 266 -8.88 1.67 -3.99
N GLN A 267 -8.90 1.83 -2.66
CA GLN A 267 -9.90 2.66 -1.97
C GLN A 267 -9.77 4.15 -2.33
N ARG A 268 -8.54 4.70 -2.34
CA ARG A 268 -8.34 6.11 -2.74
C ARG A 268 -8.67 6.38 -4.20
N ALA A 269 -8.44 5.41 -5.07
CA ALA A 269 -8.82 5.50 -6.48
C ALA A 269 -10.35 5.51 -6.64
N ALA A 270 -11.09 4.74 -5.83
CA ALA A 270 -12.55 4.71 -5.85
C ALA A 270 -13.21 5.97 -5.26
N ASP A 271 -12.58 6.60 -4.25
CA ASP A 271 -13.12 7.81 -3.60
C ASP A 271 -12.81 9.11 -4.39
N SER A 272 -11.89 9.07 -5.35
CA SER A 272 -11.61 10.20 -6.26
C SER A 272 -12.38 10.04 -7.59
N VAL A 273 -13.45 10.82 -7.76
CA VAL A 273 -14.24 10.90 -9.01
C VAL A 273 -13.42 11.49 -10.20
N VAL A 274 -12.15 11.88 -10.00
CA VAL A 274 -11.31 12.55 -11.02
C VAL A 274 -10.10 11.71 -11.45
N ALA A 275 -10.07 10.40 -11.20
CA ALA A 275 -8.93 9.54 -11.55
C ALA A 275 -9.12 8.67 -12.81
N ALA A 276 -10.10 8.96 -13.67
CA ALA A 276 -10.25 8.23 -14.94
C ALA A 276 -9.12 8.49 -15.95
N ALA A 277 -8.23 9.46 -15.70
CA ALA A 277 -7.11 9.81 -16.59
C ALA A 277 -5.72 9.45 -16.04
N VAL A 278 -5.63 8.82 -14.85
CA VAL A 278 -4.36 8.50 -14.20
C VAL A 278 -4.17 6.99 -14.17
N ASN A 279 -3.94 6.43 -15.36
CA ASN A 279 -3.22 5.16 -15.54
C ASN A 279 -1.74 5.31 -15.11
N ILE A 280 -1.47 5.90 -13.94
CA ILE A 280 -0.12 5.91 -13.36
C ILE A 280 0.03 4.60 -12.58
N ASP A 281 0.52 3.60 -13.31
CA ASP A 281 1.59 2.70 -12.85
C ASP A 281 1.45 2.01 -11.48
N VAL A 282 0.24 1.65 -11.06
CA VAL A 282 0.05 0.61 -10.03
C VAL A 282 0.56 -0.75 -10.54
N ALA A 283 0.68 -0.92 -11.88
CA ALA A 283 1.35 -2.05 -12.52
C ALA A 283 2.87 -2.09 -12.23
N ALA A 284 3.54 -0.94 -12.06
CA ALA A 284 4.98 -0.88 -11.74
C ALA A 284 5.25 -1.29 -10.28
N GLY A 285 4.37 -0.91 -9.33
CA GLY A 285 4.42 -1.41 -7.95
C GLY A 285 4.08 -2.91 -7.83
N LEU A 286 3.31 -3.45 -8.78
CA LEU A 286 2.95 -4.86 -8.85
C LEU A 286 4.05 -5.75 -9.47
N GLN A 287 4.94 -5.20 -10.31
CA GLN A 287 6.11 -5.93 -10.79
C GLN A 287 7.03 -6.35 -9.64
N MET A 288 7.15 -5.52 -8.59
CA MET A 288 7.94 -5.81 -7.38
C MET A 288 7.38 -6.99 -6.54
N ARG A 289 6.09 -7.36 -6.67
CA ARG A 289 5.49 -8.50 -5.92
C ARG A 289 5.38 -9.79 -6.72
N ARG A 290 5.53 -9.76 -8.05
CA ARG A 290 5.61 -11.00 -8.85
C ARG A 290 7.00 -11.62 -8.85
N GLU A 291 8.03 -10.85 -8.51
CA GLU A 291 9.42 -11.31 -8.43
C GLU A 291 9.72 -12.17 -7.19
N ALA A 292 8.87 -12.11 -6.15
CA ALA A 292 8.98 -13.00 -4.97
C ALA A 292 8.57 -14.46 -5.27
N LYS A 293 7.92 -14.73 -6.42
CA LYS A 293 7.99 -16.05 -7.03
C LYS A 293 9.25 -16.04 -7.90
N THR A 294 10.32 -16.58 -7.33
CA THR A 294 11.65 -16.77 -7.91
C THR A 294 11.64 -17.51 -9.25
N ARG A 295 11.10 -16.90 -10.31
CA ARG A 295 11.72 -17.06 -11.61
C ARG A 295 12.87 -16.08 -11.58
N LYS A 296 14.10 -16.60 -11.53
CA LYS A 296 15.31 -15.81 -11.82
C LYS A 296 14.94 -14.91 -12.99
N ASN A 297 15.20 -13.60 -12.88
CA ASN A 297 15.05 -12.68 -14.00
C ASN A 297 16.10 -13.08 -15.04
N VAL A 298 15.78 -14.11 -15.83
CA VAL A 298 16.61 -14.63 -16.90
C VAL A 298 16.34 -13.73 -18.07
N ASP A 299 17.35 -12.96 -18.45
CA ASP A 299 17.33 -12.16 -19.67
C ASP A 299 17.00 -13.10 -20.85
N THR A 300 15.76 -13.08 -21.32
CA THR A 300 15.27 -13.99 -22.37
C THR A 300 15.91 -13.68 -23.71
N LYS A 301 16.40 -12.44 -23.92
CA LYS A 301 17.23 -12.05 -25.07
C LYS A 301 18.67 -12.52 -24.94
N ALA A 302 19.18 -12.71 -23.72
CA ALA A 302 20.48 -13.35 -23.53
C ALA A 302 20.44 -14.84 -23.92
N SER A 303 19.30 -15.51 -23.76
CA SER A 303 19.16 -16.88 -24.23
C SER A 303 19.21 -16.92 -25.77
N LYS A 304 20.04 -17.81 -26.33
CA LYS A 304 20.30 -17.94 -27.78
C LYS A 304 21.08 -16.77 -28.43
N GLY A 305 21.86 -16.01 -27.64
CA GLY A 305 22.86 -15.07 -28.19
C GLY A 305 22.30 -13.80 -28.83
N ARG A 306 21.06 -13.38 -28.50
CA ARG A 306 20.47 -12.14 -29.04
C ARG A 306 20.94 -10.88 -28.30
N LYS A 307 21.82 -11.03 -27.31
CA LYS A 307 22.48 -9.96 -26.56
C LYS A 307 23.94 -10.34 -26.36
N LEU A 308 24.85 -9.40 -26.63
CA LEU A 308 26.28 -9.59 -26.41
C LEU A 308 26.55 -9.73 -24.91
N GLN A 309 27.15 -10.86 -24.53
CA GLN A 309 27.64 -11.10 -23.18
C GLN A 309 29.16 -11.04 -23.20
N TYR A 310 29.72 -10.10 -22.44
CA TYR A 310 31.16 -10.00 -22.23
C TYR A 310 31.59 -11.01 -21.16
N THR A 311 31.59 -12.29 -21.53
CA THR A 311 32.04 -13.38 -20.68
C THR A 311 33.21 -14.09 -21.36
N VAL A 312 34.29 -14.33 -20.63
CA VAL A 312 35.46 -15.03 -21.15
C VAL A 312 35.09 -16.48 -21.43
N HIS A 313 35.28 -16.93 -22.67
CA HIS A 313 35.07 -18.32 -23.05
C HIS A 313 36.38 -19.08 -22.92
N GLU A 314 36.53 -19.88 -21.87
CA GLU A 314 37.75 -20.68 -21.57
C GLU A 314 38.29 -21.47 -22.77
N LYS A 315 37.41 -22.10 -23.57
CA LYS A 315 37.82 -22.87 -24.76
C LYS A 315 38.32 -22.03 -25.93
N LEU A 316 37.93 -20.76 -25.98
CA LEU A 316 38.34 -19.82 -27.03
C LEU A 316 39.52 -18.95 -26.60
N GLN A 317 39.93 -19.05 -25.33
CA GLN A 317 41.13 -18.41 -24.84
C GLN A 317 42.34 -19.00 -25.57
N ASN A 318 43.27 -18.12 -26.00
CA ASN A 318 44.49 -18.50 -26.71
C ASN A 318 44.25 -19.27 -28.03
N PHE A 319 43.10 -19.08 -28.68
CA PHE A 319 42.77 -19.79 -29.93
C PHE A 319 43.78 -19.52 -31.06
N MET A 320 44.25 -18.27 -31.19
CA MET A 320 45.30 -17.88 -32.13
C MET A 320 46.17 -16.77 -31.53
N ALA A 321 47.46 -16.79 -31.87
CA ALA A 321 48.35 -15.68 -31.59
C ALA A 321 48.09 -14.53 -32.57
N PRO A 322 48.14 -13.26 -32.13
CA PRO A 322 48.08 -12.11 -33.04
C PRO A 322 49.17 -12.20 -34.11
N GLN A 323 48.79 -11.98 -35.38
CA GLN A 323 49.73 -11.89 -36.49
C GLN A 323 49.54 -10.54 -37.16
N GLU A 324 50.58 -9.72 -37.16
CA GLU A 324 50.59 -8.47 -37.92
C GLU A 324 50.82 -8.80 -39.39
N ARG A 325 49.74 -8.70 -40.18
CA ARG A 325 49.78 -8.88 -41.64
C ARG A 325 49.72 -7.55 -42.41
N GLY A 326 49.73 -6.43 -41.68
CA GLY A 326 49.76 -5.10 -42.26
C GLY A 326 51.09 -4.86 -42.97
N SER A 327 51.03 -4.31 -44.18
CA SER A 327 52.21 -3.86 -44.91
C SER A 327 52.59 -2.41 -44.61
N TRP A 328 51.70 -1.65 -43.97
CA TRP A 328 51.88 -0.24 -43.63
C TRP A 328 52.28 -0.07 -42.18
N GLY A 329 53.14 0.91 -41.91
CA GLY A 329 53.53 1.25 -40.54
C GLY A 329 52.45 2.07 -39.83
N GLU A 330 52.43 1.98 -38.50
CA GLU A 330 51.46 2.66 -37.61
C GLU A 330 51.37 4.17 -37.92
N ARG A 331 52.52 4.84 -38.14
CA ARG A 331 52.58 6.27 -38.50
C ARG A 331 51.79 6.63 -39.77
N GLN A 332 51.85 5.77 -40.79
CA GLN A 332 51.15 6.03 -42.06
C GLN A 332 49.64 5.81 -41.91
N VAL A 333 49.25 4.86 -41.08
CA VAL A 333 47.85 4.56 -40.75
C VAL A 333 47.25 5.72 -39.96
N ASP A 334 47.97 6.23 -38.96
CA ASP A 334 47.52 7.36 -38.13
C ASP A 334 47.42 8.66 -38.92
N GLU A 335 48.37 8.91 -39.83
CA GLU A 335 48.34 10.07 -40.72
C GLU A 335 47.13 10.01 -41.67
N LEU A 336 46.84 8.82 -42.22
CA LEU A 336 45.66 8.61 -43.07
C LEU A 336 44.35 8.83 -42.29
N PHE A 337 44.20 8.21 -41.11
CA PHE A 337 42.96 8.33 -40.33
C PHE A 337 42.81 9.70 -39.66
N GLY A 338 43.92 10.38 -39.36
CA GLY A 338 43.94 11.77 -38.90
C GLY A 338 43.55 12.74 -40.00
N ALA A 339 43.95 12.51 -41.25
CA ALA A 339 43.54 13.34 -42.38
C ALA A 339 42.14 12.99 -42.93
N LEU A 340 41.56 11.86 -42.50
CA LEU A 340 40.28 11.38 -42.98
C LEU A 340 39.16 12.37 -42.63
N LEU A 341 38.36 12.75 -43.64
CA LEU A 341 37.26 13.71 -43.51
C LEU A 341 37.68 15.14 -43.11
N GLY A 342 38.93 15.52 -43.39
CA GLY A 342 39.33 16.93 -43.48
C GLY A 342 39.67 17.61 -42.16
N ARG A 343 40.09 16.88 -41.13
CA ARG A 343 40.54 17.46 -39.84
C ARG A 343 41.97 17.08 -39.52
N ARG A 344 42.95 17.89 -39.95
CA ARG A 344 44.32 17.79 -39.43
C ARG A 344 44.29 18.05 -37.92
N MET A 345 44.39 17.01 -37.09
CA MET A 345 44.63 17.15 -35.66
C MET A 345 46.04 17.71 -35.48
N GLY A 346 46.15 19.02 -35.29
CA GLY A 346 47.32 19.62 -34.66
C GLY A 346 47.39 19.08 -33.23
N LEU A 347 48.33 18.17 -32.98
CA LEU A 347 48.71 17.83 -31.61
C LEU A 347 49.20 19.11 -30.95
N GLY A 348 48.41 19.60 -30.00
CA GLY A 348 48.81 20.67 -29.10
C GLY A 348 49.84 20.14 -28.12
N GLU A 349 51.08 20.58 -28.28
CA GLU A 349 52.04 20.78 -27.20
C GLU A 349 53.03 21.86 -27.69
N ASP A 350 53.19 22.87 -26.85
CA ASP A 350 54.16 23.98 -26.89
C ASP A 350 54.00 25.07 -27.96
N ALA A 351 53.33 26.17 -27.57
CA ALA A 351 53.87 27.53 -27.71
C ALA A 351 52.98 28.57 -27.00
N GLU A 352 53.51 29.16 -25.94
CA GLU A 352 53.14 30.53 -25.56
C GLU A 352 53.61 31.50 -26.66
N MET A 353 52.78 32.53 -26.93
CA MET A 353 53.04 33.74 -27.74
C MET A 353 53.06 33.49 -29.26
N GLU A 354 52.53 34.34 -30.15
CA GLU A 354 52.40 35.80 -30.18
C GLU A 354 51.40 36.13 -31.32
N ASP A 355 50.63 37.22 -31.20
CA ASP A 355 49.80 37.75 -32.28
C ASP A 355 50.63 38.07 -33.52
N GLY A 356 50.20 37.65 -34.72
CA GLY A 356 50.87 37.99 -35.97
C GLY A 356 50.09 37.58 -37.22
N ASP A 357 49.40 38.55 -37.81
CA ASP A 357 48.75 38.51 -39.12
C ASP A 357 49.76 38.15 -40.24
N GLY A 358 49.35 37.32 -41.20
CA GLY A 358 50.27 36.83 -42.24
C GLY A 358 49.63 35.89 -43.26
N ASP A 359 48.87 36.48 -44.18
CA ASP A 359 48.31 35.88 -45.39
C ASP A 359 49.43 35.56 -46.40
N ALA A 360 49.82 34.29 -46.57
CA ALA A 360 50.60 33.80 -47.72
C ALA A 360 50.64 32.25 -47.79
N GLU A 361 50.38 31.71 -48.99
CA GLU A 361 50.72 30.34 -49.47
C GLU A 361 49.73 29.19 -49.19
N GLU A 362 48.48 29.30 -49.65
CA GLU A 362 47.55 28.15 -49.75
C GLU A 362 47.71 27.29 -51.03
N GLU A 363 48.47 27.72 -52.05
CA GLU A 363 48.52 26.99 -53.33
C GLU A 363 49.49 25.78 -53.37
N ASP A 364 50.52 25.73 -52.52
CA ASP A 364 51.60 24.72 -52.67
C ASP A 364 51.35 23.42 -51.87
N VAL A 365 50.39 23.41 -50.94
CA VAL A 365 50.13 22.25 -50.05
C VAL A 365 49.15 21.25 -50.68
N VAL A 366 48.29 21.71 -51.58
CA VAL A 366 47.32 20.84 -52.29
C VAL A 366 48.04 19.87 -53.24
N GLU A 367 49.14 20.31 -53.87
CA GLU A 367 49.90 19.46 -54.79
C GLU A 367 50.70 18.37 -54.06
N ALA A 368 51.07 18.59 -52.79
CA ALA A 368 51.76 17.59 -51.96
C ALA A 368 50.84 16.41 -51.57
N GLY A 369 49.56 16.67 -51.29
CA GLY A 369 48.58 15.62 -50.95
C GLY A 369 48.20 14.69 -52.11
N LEU A 370 48.30 15.18 -53.35
CA LEU A 370 47.96 14.42 -54.56
C LEU A 370 49.09 13.48 -55.04
N LYS A 371 50.32 13.60 -54.49
CA LYS A 371 51.45 12.73 -54.85
C LYS A 371 51.36 11.34 -54.20
N LEU A 372 50.54 11.14 -53.16
CA LEU A 372 50.37 9.83 -52.54
C LEU A 372 49.56 8.81 -53.38
N PHE A 373 48.93 9.24 -54.47
CA PHE A 373 48.08 8.39 -55.32
C PHE A 373 48.60 8.22 -56.76
N ARG A 374 49.81 8.67 -57.09
CA ARG A 374 50.47 8.34 -58.35
C ARG A 374 51.47 7.20 -58.11
N ASN A 375 51.01 5.99 -58.47
CA ASN A 375 51.68 4.68 -58.59
C ASN A 375 53.02 4.47 -57.87
#